data_AF-A0A9P7C1R7-F1
#
_entry.id   AF-A0A9P7C1R7-F1
#
_cell.length_a   1.000
_cell.length_b   1.000
_cell.length_c   1.000
_cell.angle_alpha   90.00
_cell.angle_beta   90.00
_cell.angle_gamma   90.00
#
_symmetry.space_group_name_H-M   'P 1'
#
loop_
_entity.id
_entity.type
_entity.pdbx_description
1 polymer ?
#
loop_
_entity_poly.entity_id
_entity_poly.type
_entity_poly.pdbx_seq_one_letter_code
_entity_poly.pdbx_strand_id
1 'polypeptide(L)'
;MSVRFIYENGKGEVVDESGNEHFDMYIDTEAYPIDYITNFDEHLDCKPSEKTKGKPHDEKQSLHEKPNKKNENEVRAYRKHGDDVKEQLFFLVYEKAMTPGQAAKQLGVNRRTAYNWVKKDQENPSDILEPNNGKKVGRPSILNEEHKRHLVSFYDDNPSAIVDQAMDSLTSEFTGLKIGKTSVYNFMTRECNLTFKKAHMHSIQRNSPDNIERRYE
;
A
#
# COMPACT_ATOMS: atom_id res chain seq x y z
N MET A 1 20.90 -4.44 22.83
CA MET A 1 21.96 -5.37 22.39
C MET A 1 23.16 -4.52 22.01
N SER A 2 24.29 -4.70 22.67
CA SER A 2 25.52 -3.98 22.36
C SER A 2 26.22 -4.70 21.21
N VAL A 3 26.45 -4.01 20.09
CA VAL A 3 27.18 -4.54 18.94
C VAL A 3 28.66 -4.30 19.20
N ARG A 4 29.48 -5.36 19.16
CA ARG A 4 30.93 -5.28 19.27
C ARG A 4 31.54 -5.65 17.92
N PHE A 5 32.44 -4.81 17.44
CA PHE A 5 33.15 -5.04 16.18
C PHE A 5 34.50 -5.66 16.46
N ILE A 6 34.87 -6.65 15.64
CA ILE A 6 36.13 -7.37 15.72
C ILE A 6 36.88 -7.09 14.41
N TYR A 7 38.16 -6.80 14.50
CA TYR A 7 39.01 -6.52 13.34
C TYR A 7 40.38 -7.17 13.51
N GLU A 8 41.01 -7.48 12.39
CA GLU A 8 42.34 -8.05 12.35
C GLU A 8 43.35 -6.91 12.44
N ASN A 9 44.24 -6.97 13.42
CA ASN A 9 45.34 -6.03 13.50
C ASN A 9 46.37 -6.36 12.40
N GLY A 10 47.14 -5.38 11.93
CA GLY A 10 48.15 -5.57 10.87
C GLY A 10 49.31 -6.52 11.21
N LYS A 11 49.21 -7.29 12.30
CA LYS A 11 50.12 -8.36 12.72
C LYS A 11 49.48 -9.75 12.60
N GLY A 12 48.22 -9.85 12.15
CA GLY A 12 47.49 -11.11 11.94
C GLY A 12 46.74 -11.61 13.18
N GLU A 13 46.58 -10.80 14.22
CA GLU A 13 45.81 -11.16 15.42
C GLU A 13 44.43 -10.48 15.39
N VAL A 14 43.40 -11.25 15.74
CA VAL A 14 42.00 -10.79 15.72
C VAL A 14 41.61 -10.25 17.09
N VAL A 15 41.34 -8.94 17.16
CA VAL A 15 41.10 -8.20 18.42
C VAL A 15 39.78 -7.43 18.39
N ASP A 16 39.20 -7.22 19.57
CA ASP A 16 38.02 -6.36 19.73
C ASP A 16 38.38 -4.86 19.82
N GLU A 17 37.38 -3.98 19.85
CA GLU A 17 37.56 -2.52 20.00
C GLU A 17 38.34 -2.11 21.25
N SER A 18 38.44 -2.98 22.26
CA SER A 18 39.18 -2.75 23.50
C SER A 18 40.59 -3.33 23.48
N GLY A 19 41.02 -3.93 22.34
CA GLY A 19 42.33 -4.52 22.16
C GLY A 19 42.53 -5.85 22.87
N ASN A 20 41.43 -6.50 23.29
CA ASN A 20 41.51 -7.83 23.88
C ASN A 20 41.53 -8.88 22.77
N GLU A 21 42.37 -9.91 22.93
CA GLU A 21 42.38 -11.09 22.06
C GLU A 21 41.00 -11.79 22.09
N HIS A 22 40.48 -12.09 20.91
CA HIS A 22 39.23 -12.84 20.79
C HIS A 22 39.48 -14.31 21.14
N PHE A 23 38.73 -14.87 22.09
CA PHE A 23 38.84 -16.29 22.45
C PHE A 23 38.53 -17.18 21.25
N ASP A 24 39.39 -18.17 20.97
CA ASP A 24 39.10 -19.23 20.03
C ASP A 24 37.82 -19.97 20.45
N MET A 25 36.79 -19.90 19.60
CA MET A 25 35.57 -20.68 19.80
C MET A 25 35.86 -22.14 19.44
N TYR A 26 36.24 -22.95 20.43
CA TYR A 26 36.30 -24.40 20.28
C TYR A 26 34.88 -24.94 20.11
N ILE A 27 34.52 -25.27 18.87
CA ILE A 27 33.30 -26.04 18.59
C ILE A 27 33.62 -27.49 18.92
N ASP A 28 32.95 -28.03 19.94
CA ASP A 28 33.05 -29.45 20.29
C ASP A 28 32.36 -30.28 19.21
N THR A 29 33.14 -30.71 18.22
CA THR A 29 32.69 -31.49 17.07
C THR A 29 32.11 -32.86 17.45
N GLU A 30 32.33 -33.35 18.69
CA GLU A 30 31.76 -34.62 19.16
C GLU A 30 30.28 -34.50 19.54
N ALA A 31 29.79 -33.31 19.92
CA ALA A 31 28.40 -33.12 20.32
C ALA A 31 27.41 -33.10 19.15
N TYR A 32 27.87 -32.78 17.94
CA TYR A 32 27.07 -32.71 16.72
C TYR A 32 27.89 -33.19 15.52
N PRO A 33 28.03 -34.52 15.32
CA PRO A 33 28.63 -35.04 14.10
C PRO A 33 27.77 -34.60 12.90
N ILE A 34 28.33 -33.74 12.06
CA ILE A 34 27.70 -33.35 10.79
C ILE A 34 27.98 -34.50 9.82
N ASP A 35 27.09 -35.49 9.81
CA ASP A 35 27.33 -36.71 9.04
C ASP A 35 27.26 -36.47 7.53
N TYR A 36 26.40 -35.55 7.05
CA TYR A 36 26.28 -35.25 5.62
C TYR A 36 25.82 -33.80 5.37
N ILE A 37 26.54 -33.10 4.50
CA ILE A 37 26.09 -31.82 3.93
C ILE A 37 25.13 -32.17 2.79
N THR A 38 23.83 -32.00 3.00
CA THR A 38 22.81 -32.21 1.95
C THR A 38 22.92 -31.11 0.90
N ASN A 39 22.83 -31.50 -0.37
CA ASN A 39 22.88 -30.55 -1.48
C ASN A 39 21.56 -29.72 -1.53
N PHE A 40 21.63 -28.54 -2.16
CA PHE A 40 20.50 -27.61 -2.20
C PHE A 40 19.25 -28.23 -2.87
N ASP A 41 19.46 -29.10 -3.85
CA ASP A 41 18.39 -29.74 -4.60
C ASP A 41 17.64 -30.80 -3.76
N GLU A 42 18.35 -31.64 -2.99
CA GLU A 42 17.74 -32.60 -2.03
C GLU A 42 16.94 -31.89 -0.94
N HIS A 43 17.39 -30.73 -0.48
CA HIS A 43 16.65 -29.93 0.48
C HIS A 43 15.32 -29.43 -0.09
N LEU A 44 15.26 -29.07 -1.38
CA LEU A 44 14.00 -28.68 -2.02
C LEU A 44 13.03 -29.86 -2.12
N ASP A 45 13.52 -31.05 -2.44
CA ASP A 45 12.71 -32.26 -2.54
C ASP A 45 12.13 -32.69 -1.18
N CYS A 46 12.88 -32.46 -0.10
CA CYS A 46 12.46 -32.82 1.25
C CYS A 46 11.66 -31.71 1.96
N LYS A 47 11.45 -30.55 1.32
CA LYS A 47 10.73 -29.44 1.93
C LYS A 47 9.24 -29.81 2.08
N PRO A 48 8.69 -29.88 3.30
CA PRO A 48 7.27 -30.17 3.48
C PRO A 48 6.42 -29.04 2.88
N SER A 49 5.35 -29.43 2.17
CA SER A 49 4.38 -28.51 1.54
C SER A 49 3.88 -27.45 2.54
N GLU A 50 4.10 -26.18 2.22
CA GLU A 50 3.53 -25.06 2.97
C GLU A 50 2.00 -25.15 2.90
N LYS A 51 1.32 -25.24 4.05
CA LYS A 51 -0.14 -25.41 4.12
C LYS A 51 -0.85 -24.18 3.54
N THR A 52 -1.39 -24.31 2.33
CA THR A 52 -2.42 -23.41 1.80
C THR A 52 -3.69 -23.58 2.63
N LYS A 53 -4.13 -22.52 3.34
CA LYS A 53 -5.44 -22.49 4.00
C LYS A 53 -6.55 -22.38 2.96
N GLY A 54 -6.99 -23.52 2.44
CA GLY A 54 -8.21 -23.67 1.63
C GLY A 54 -9.22 -24.59 2.34
N LYS A 55 -10.48 -24.15 2.40
CA LYS A 55 -11.63 -24.92 2.90
C LYS A 55 -11.83 -26.21 2.09
N PRO A 56 -12.55 -27.21 2.65
CA PRO A 56 -13.48 -27.98 1.84
C PRO A 56 -14.91 -27.91 2.38
N HIS A 57 -15.82 -27.67 1.43
CA HIS A 57 -17.21 -28.07 1.44
C HIS A 57 -17.28 -29.60 1.48
N ASP A 58 -18.28 -30.19 2.15
CA ASP A 58 -19.02 -31.30 1.54
C ASP A 58 -20.39 -31.53 2.21
N GLU A 59 -21.34 -31.82 1.33
CA GLU A 59 -22.78 -31.96 1.56
C GLU A 59 -23.11 -33.26 2.32
N LYS A 60 -24.06 -33.18 3.25
CA LYS A 60 -24.98 -34.29 3.54
C LYS A 60 -26.40 -33.76 3.71
N GLN A 61 -27.26 -34.26 2.82
CA GLN A 61 -28.70 -34.09 2.86
C GLN A 61 -29.28 -34.77 4.12
N SER A 62 -30.20 -34.12 4.81
CA SER A 62 -31.19 -34.76 5.68
C SER A 62 -32.41 -33.85 5.82
N LEU A 63 -33.57 -34.38 5.43
CA LEU A 63 -34.89 -33.77 5.52
C LEU A 63 -35.44 -33.96 6.94
N HIS A 64 -35.71 -32.88 7.68
CA HIS A 64 -36.91 -32.77 8.53
C HIS A 64 -37.22 -31.32 8.99
N GLU A 65 -38.48 -31.09 9.35
CA GLU A 65 -39.19 -29.80 9.40
C GLU A 65 -38.98 -28.92 10.66
N LYS A 66 -38.94 -27.59 10.41
CA LYS A 66 -39.47 -26.41 11.20
C LYS A 66 -39.00 -26.18 12.67
N PRO A 67 -39.24 -24.98 13.24
CA PRO A 67 -38.84 -23.65 12.80
C PRO A 67 -37.98 -22.93 13.87
N ASN A 68 -37.38 -21.79 13.48
CA ASN A 68 -36.99 -20.68 14.36
C ASN A 68 -35.68 -20.83 15.17
N LYS A 69 -34.62 -20.17 14.67
CA LYS A 69 -33.79 -19.21 15.43
C LYS A 69 -32.95 -18.44 14.41
N LYS A 70 -33.08 -17.11 14.42
CA LYS A 70 -32.27 -16.22 13.59
C LYS A 70 -30.81 -16.38 14.04
N ASN A 71 -29.97 -16.90 13.16
CA ASN A 71 -28.53 -16.90 13.37
C ASN A 71 -28.06 -15.44 13.32
N GLU A 72 -27.57 -14.93 14.45
CA GLU A 72 -27.14 -13.52 14.60
C GLU A 72 -25.81 -13.20 13.89
N ASN A 73 -25.21 -14.14 13.15
CA ASN A 73 -23.87 -13.98 12.59
C ASN A 73 -23.75 -14.24 11.07
N GLU A 74 -24.81 -13.99 10.30
CA GLU A 74 -24.65 -13.76 8.87
C GLU A 74 -24.37 -12.28 8.65
N VAL A 75 -23.13 -11.95 8.24
CA VAL A 75 -22.78 -10.63 7.71
C VAL A 75 -23.80 -10.32 6.62
N ARG A 76 -24.76 -9.42 6.89
CA ARG A 76 -25.81 -9.08 5.91
C ARG A 76 -25.11 -8.57 4.67
N ALA A 77 -25.13 -9.36 3.61
CA ALA A 77 -24.67 -8.93 2.30
C ALA A 77 -25.40 -7.62 1.95
N TYR A 78 -24.63 -6.57 1.67
CA TYR A 78 -25.20 -5.27 1.33
C TYR A 78 -25.97 -5.42 0.02
N ARG A 79 -27.30 -5.21 0.06
CA ARG A 79 -28.14 -5.19 -1.14
C ARG A 79 -27.77 -3.95 -1.96
N LYS A 80 -26.97 -4.13 -3.00
CA LYS A 80 -26.78 -3.11 -4.02
C LYS A 80 -28.03 -3.10 -4.89
N HIS A 81 -28.73 -1.98 -4.91
CA HIS A 81 -29.77 -1.73 -5.91
C HIS A 81 -29.10 -1.07 -7.11
N GLY A 82 -29.39 -1.57 -8.32
CA GLY A 82 -28.96 -0.92 -9.56
C GLY A 82 -29.79 0.33 -9.83
N ASP A 83 -29.33 1.11 -10.81
CA ASP A 83 -30.02 2.33 -11.24
C ASP A 83 -31.37 2.00 -11.89
N ASP A 84 -31.51 0.81 -12.49
CA ASP A 84 -32.74 0.24 -13.02
C ASP A 84 -33.88 0.14 -11.98
N VAL A 85 -33.57 -0.35 -10.77
CA VAL A 85 -34.55 -0.45 -9.67
C VAL A 85 -34.94 0.94 -9.17
N LYS A 86 -34.02 1.89 -9.23
CA LYS A 86 -34.23 3.28 -8.81
C LYS A 86 -35.14 4.01 -9.81
N GLU A 87 -34.92 3.84 -11.12
CA GLU A 87 -35.78 4.36 -12.19
C GLU A 87 -37.21 3.83 -12.11
N GLN A 88 -37.37 2.51 -11.93
CA GLN A 88 -38.69 1.90 -11.75
C GLN A 88 -39.42 2.46 -10.51
N LEU A 89 -38.68 2.77 -9.45
CA LEU A 89 -39.26 3.38 -8.26
C LEU A 89 -39.81 4.79 -8.56
N PHE A 90 -39.07 5.60 -9.30
CA PHE A 90 -39.50 6.94 -9.70
C PHE A 90 -40.69 6.90 -10.66
N PHE A 91 -40.69 5.98 -11.63
CA PHE A 91 -41.84 5.75 -12.51
C PHE A 91 -43.12 5.44 -11.70
N LEU A 92 -43.03 4.55 -10.71
CA LEU A 92 -44.18 4.21 -9.86
C LEU A 92 -44.65 5.40 -8.98
N VAL A 93 -43.72 6.23 -8.52
CA VAL A 93 -44.03 7.38 -7.66
C VAL A 93 -44.61 8.54 -8.46
N TYR A 94 -44.03 8.89 -9.60
CA TYR A 94 -44.42 10.06 -10.40
C TYR A 94 -45.53 9.76 -11.41
N GLU A 95 -45.45 8.67 -12.17
CA GLU A 95 -46.46 8.37 -13.19
C GLU A 95 -47.69 7.66 -12.61
N LYS A 96 -47.47 6.74 -11.65
CA LYS A 96 -48.58 5.99 -11.02
C LYS A 96 -49.07 6.59 -9.70
N ALA A 97 -48.52 7.74 -9.28
CA ALA A 97 -48.86 8.45 -8.03
C ALA A 97 -48.86 7.55 -6.78
N MET A 98 -48.03 6.50 -6.75
CA MET A 98 -47.92 5.62 -5.59
C MET A 98 -47.09 6.28 -4.49
N THR A 99 -47.39 5.94 -3.24
CA THR A 99 -46.49 6.35 -2.16
C THR A 99 -45.13 5.64 -2.29
N PRO A 100 -43.99 6.29 -1.95
CA PRO A 100 -42.68 5.66 -2.06
C PRO A 100 -42.58 4.33 -1.30
N GLY A 101 -43.33 4.18 -0.22
CA GLY A 101 -43.41 2.92 0.52
C GLY A 101 -44.16 1.79 -0.21
N GLN A 102 -45.20 2.12 -0.98
CA GLN A 102 -45.90 1.13 -1.82
C GLN A 102 -45.03 0.70 -3.00
N ALA A 103 -44.39 1.65 -3.68
CA ALA A 103 -43.44 1.36 -4.75
C ALA A 103 -42.26 0.50 -4.23
N ALA A 104 -41.70 0.83 -3.07
CA ALA A 104 -40.64 0.05 -2.44
C ALA A 104 -41.06 -1.41 -2.15
N LYS A 105 -42.30 -1.60 -1.69
CA LYS A 105 -42.84 -2.93 -1.41
C LYS A 105 -42.97 -3.77 -2.70
N GLN A 106 -43.37 -3.15 -3.81
CA GLN A 106 -43.44 -3.82 -5.12
C GLN A 106 -42.05 -4.19 -5.64
N LEU A 107 -41.05 -3.32 -5.45
CA LEU A 107 -39.68 -3.50 -5.95
C LEU A 107 -38.76 -4.27 -4.99
N GLY A 108 -39.26 -4.69 -3.82
CA GLY A 108 -38.44 -5.36 -2.79
C GLY A 108 -37.34 -4.48 -2.17
N VAL A 109 -37.46 -3.16 -2.31
CA VAL A 109 -36.54 -2.16 -1.75
C VAL A 109 -36.95 -1.84 -0.31
N ASN A 110 -35.98 -1.53 0.55
CA ASN A 110 -36.29 -1.06 1.89
C ASN A 110 -37.07 0.27 1.82
N ARG A 111 -38.20 0.36 2.52
CA ARG A 111 -39.02 1.58 2.62
C ARG A 111 -38.17 2.83 2.90
N ARG A 112 -37.20 2.76 3.82
CA ARG A 112 -36.32 3.90 4.15
C ARG A 112 -35.46 4.34 2.96
N THR A 113 -34.97 3.39 2.17
CA THR A 113 -34.18 3.66 0.97
C THR A 113 -35.01 4.40 -0.08
N ALA A 114 -36.24 3.98 -0.31
CA ALA A 114 -37.15 4.65 -1.25
C ALA A 114 -37.48 6.09 -0.86
N TYR A 115 -37.79 6.35 0.42
CA TYR A 115 -37.99 7.72 0.89
C TYR A 115 -36.72 8.57 0.76
N ASN A 116 -35.55 8.00 1.08
CA ASN A 116 -34.28 8.71 0.90
C ASN A 116 -34.01 9.05 -0.57
N TRP A 117 -34.37 8.18 -1.52
CA TRP A 117 -34.22 8.46 -2.95
C TRP A 117 -35.13 9.59 -3.42
N VAL A 118 -36.41 9.56 -3.06
CA VAL A 118 -37.36 10.64 -3.41
C VAL A 118 -36.98 11.95 -2.75
N LYS A 119 -36.50 11.93 -1.50
CA LYS A 119 -36.00 13.14 -0.83
C LYS A 119 -34.80 13.74 -1.55
N LYS A 120 -33.82 12.91 -1.93
CA LYS A 120 -32.64 13.36 -2.68
C LYS A 120 -33.00 13.94 -4.05
N ASP A 121 -34.00 13.37 -4.71
CA ASP A 121 -34.53 13.87 -5.99
C ASP A 121 -35.16 15.25 -5.85
N GLN A 122 -35.95 15.46 -4.79
CA GLN A 122 -36.51 16.77 -4.49
C GLN A 122 -35.46 17.83 -4.16
N GLU A 123 -34.35 17.43 -3.51
CA GLU A 123 -33.24 18.33 -3.19
C GLU A 123 -32.35 18.62 -4.41
N ASN A 124 -32.04 17.61 -5.22
CA ASN A 124 -31.16 17.68 -6.39
C ASN A 124 -31.66 16.73 -7.50
N PRO A 125 -32.57 17.19 -8.39
CA PRO A 125 -33.15 16.33 -9.43
C PRO A 125 -32.13 15.87 -10.50
N SER A 126 -30.99 16.54 -10.60
CA SER A 126 -29.90 16.21 -11.53
C SER A 126 -28.96 15.10 -11.03
N ASP A 127 -28.89 14.83 -9.73
CA ASP A 127 -27.94 13.88 -9.09
C ASP A 127 -28.32 12.39 -9.34
N ILE A 128 -29.43 12.14 -10.02
CA ILE A 128 -30.05 10.81 -10.09
C ILE A 128 -29.72 10.04 -11.36
N LEU A 129 -29.38 10.75 -12.43
CA LEU A 129 -29.04 10.17 -13.74
C LEU A 129 -27.56 10.26 -14.04
N GLU A 130 -26.73 10.85 -13.18
CA GLU A 130 -25.30 10.67 -13.32
C GLU A 130 -25.01 9.20 -13.01
N PRO A 131 -24.63 8.38 -14.02
CA PRO A 131 -24.13 7.04 -13.73
C PRO A 131 -23.04 7.22 -12.69
N ASN A 132 -23.12 6.44 -11.62
CA ASN A 132 -22.08 6.41 -10.61
C ASN A 132 -20.82 5.92 -11.33
N ASN A 133 -20.06 6.86 -11.90
CA ASN A 133 -18.94 6.65 -12.81
C ASN A 133 -17.73 6.16 -12.00
N GLY A 134 -17.93 5.03 -11.33
CA GLY A 134 -16.97 4.07 -10.79
C GLY A 134 -15.99 4.55 -9.72
N LYS A 135 -15.75 5.85 -9.58
CA LYS A 135 -14.66 6.34 -8.74
C LYS A 135 -15.22 7.42 -7.85
N LYS A 136 -15.47 7.05 -6.60
CA LYS A 136 -15.49 8.02 -5.51
C LYS A 136 -14.19 8.79 -5.64
N VAL A 137 -14.27 10.06 -6.01
CA VAL A 137 -13.10 10.94 -5.98
C VAL A 137 -12.57 10.83 -4.55
N GLY A 138 -11.33 10.38 -4.44
CA GLY A 138 -10.70 10.19 -3.15
C GLY A 138 -10.62 11.53 -2.39
N ARG A 139 -10.02 11.49 -1.20
CA ARG A 139 -9.68 12.75 -0.52
C ARG A 139 -8.89 13.65 -1.49
N PRO A 140 -9.23 14.94 -1.62
CA PRO A 140 -8.47 15.84 -2.47
C PRO A 140 -7.00 15.83 -2.06
N SER A 141 -6.12 15.98 -3.06
CA SER A 141 -4.67 16.05 -2.84
C SER A 141 -4.36 17.19 -1.87
N ILE A 142 -3.42 16.95 -0.94
CA ILE A 142 -2.89 17.99 -0.04
C ILE A 142 -1.97 18.94 -0.79
N LEU A 143 -1.34 18.46 -1.87
CA LEU A 143 -0.41 19.23 -2.68
C LEU A 143 -1.10 19.75 -3.95
N ASN A 144 -0.90 21.05 -4.22
CA ASN A 144 -1.53 21.80 -5.30
C ASN A 144 -0.52 22.17 -6.39
N GLU A 145 -1.00 22.82 -7.45
CA GLU A 145 -0.14 23.30 -8.55
C GLU A 145 0.91 24.32 -8.12
N GLU A 146 0.62 25.15 -7.10
CA GLU A 146 1.60 26.10 -6.54
C GLU A 146 2.81 25.37 -5.95
N HIS A 147 2.57 24.33 -5.16
CA HIS A 147 3.63 23.48 -4.59
C HIS A 147 4.44 22.78 -5.69
N LYS A 148 3.79 22.40 -6.80
CA LYS A 148 4.48 21.84 -7.97
C LYS A 148 5.43 22.85 -8.61
N ARG A 149 4.99 24.09 -8.81
CA ARG A 149 5.84 25.15 -9.39
C ARG A 149 7.07 25.38 -8.52
N HIS A 150 6.89 25.49 -7.21
CA HIS A 150 7.99 25.65 -6.26
C HIS A 150 8.99 24.49 -6.31
N LEU A 151 8.49 23.25 -6.32
CA LEU A 151 9.36 22.07 -6.41
C LEU A 151 10.16 22.03 -7.72
N VAL A 152 9.56 22.42 -8.84
CA VAL A 152 10.27 22.48 -10.13
C VAL A 152 11.38 23.54 -10.08
N SER A 153 11.08 24.77 -9.64
CA SER A 153 12.11 25.81 -9.51
C SER A 153 13.22 25.44 -8.54
N PHE A 154 12.88 24.80 -7.41
CA PHE A 154 13.85 24.35 -6.41
C PHE A 154 14.87 23.36 -7.00
N TYR A 155 14.43 22.43 -7.85
CA TYR A 155 15.29 21.43 -8.48
C TYR A 155 16.02 21.94 -9.73
N ASP A 156 15.48 22.95 -10.42
CA ASP A 156 16.19 23.65 -11.49
C ASP A 156 17.42 24.38 -10.92
N ASP A 157 17.28 25.01 -9.74
CA ASP A 157 18.39 25.66 -9.04
C ASP A 157 19.34 24.64 -8.36
N ASN A 158 18.81 23.53 -7.85
CA ASN A 158 19.56 22.55 -7.06
C ASN A 158 19.34 21.10 -7.57
N PRO A 159 19.97 20.70 -8.68
CA PRO A 159 19.71 19.40 -9.31
C PRO A 159 20.12 18.18 -8.46
N SER A 160 21.00 18.37 -7.48
CA SER A 160 21.46 17.30 -6.56
C SER A 160 20.72 17.28 -5.22
N ALA A 161 19.65 18.08 -5.07
CA ALA A 161 18.93 18.19 -3.81
C ALA A 161 18.22 16.89 -3.40
N ILE A 162 18.20 16.62 -2.10
CA ILE A 162 17.55 15.44 -1.53
C ILE A 162 16.07 15.75 -1.28
N VAL A 163 15.21 14.73 -1.35
CA VAL A 163 13.76 14.83 -1.06
C VAL A 163 13.48 15.50 0.30
N ASP A 164 14.35 15.30 1.29
CA ASP A 164 14.22 15.93 2.61
C ASP A 164 14.35 17.46 2.51
N GLN A 165 15.32 17.95 1.73
CA GLN A 165 15.50 19.38 1.50
C GLN A 165 14.32 20.00 0.75
N ALA A 166 13.75 19.26 -0.21
CA ALA A 166 12.54 19.69 -0.93
C ALA A 166 11.32 19.76 0.01
N MET A 167 11.19 18.81 0.94
CA MET A 167 10.16 18.84 1.97
C MET A 167 10.35 20.02 2.92
N ASP A 168 11.57 20.25 3.40
CA ASP A 168 11.87 21.38 4.28
C ASP A 168 11.57 22.72 3.59
N SER A 169 11.93 22.84 2.31
CA SER A 169 11.63 24.01 1.48
C SER A 169 10.13 24.25 1.37
N LEU A 170 9.34 23.20 1.09
CA LEU A 170 7.86 23.29 1.05
C LEU A 170 7.27 23.71 2.40
N THR A 171 7.71 23.11 3.50
CA THR A 171 7.19 23.47 4.83
C THR A 171 7.60 24.88 5.28
N SER A 172 8.72 25.39 4.76
CA SER A 172 9.22 26.74 5.07
C SER A 172 8.44 27.81 4.32
N GLU A 173 8.13 27.59 3.04
CA GLU A 173 7.36 28.53 2.22
C GLU A 173 5.86 28.47 2.53
N PHE A 174 5.30 27.27 2.68
CA PHE A 174 3.87 27.05 2.92
C PHE A 174 3.60 26.77 4.40
N THR A 175 3.49 27.84 5.20
CA THR A 175 3.21 27.72 6.64
C THR A 175 1.93 26.92 6.89
N GLY A 176 2.00 25.88 7.74
CA GLY A 176 0.86 25.00 8.06
C GLY A 176 0.75 23.73 7.19
N LEU A 177 1.60 23.55 6.18
CA LEU A 177 1.64 22.32 5.39
C LEU A 177 2.25 21.17 6.22
N LYS A 178 1.42 20.27 6.74
CA LYS A 178 1.89 19.03 7.38
C LYS A 178 1.97 17.91 6.36
N ILE A 179 3.18 17.60 5.91
CA ILE A 179 3.41 16.55 4.92
C ILE A 179 4.56 15.61 5.32
N GLY A 180 4.49 14.37 4.85
CA GLY A 180 5.55 13.39 5.04
C GLY A 180 6.38 13.18 3.79
N LYS A 181 7.63 12.75 3.96
CA LYS A 181 8.61 12.48 2.89
C LYS A 181 8.04 11.64 1.74
N THR A 182 7.33 10.56 2.03
CA THR A 182 6.75 9.67 1.01
C THR A 182 5.69 10.37 0.17
N SER A 183 4.91 11.27 0.77
CA SER A 183 3.88 12.03 0.05
C SER A 183 4.52 13.02 -0.92
N VAL A 184 5.60 13.69 -0.49
CA VAL A 184 6.38 14.61 -1.34
C VAL A 184 7.05 13.83 -2.48
N TYR A 185 7.67 12.69 -2.18
CA TYR A 185 8.27 11.81 -3.20
C TYR A 185 7.26 11.34 -4.25
N ASN A 186 6.10 10.85 -3.82
CA ASN A 186 5.04 10.40 -4.73
C ASN A 186 4.52 11.54 -5.60
N PHE A 187 4.37 12.73 -5.03
CA PHE A 187 3.93 13.92 -5.76
C PHE A 187 4.97 14.37 -6.79
N MET A 188 6.25 14.40 -6.43
CA MET A 188 7.33 14.72 -7.38
C MET A 188 7.38 13.72 -8.55
N THR A 189 7.20 12.44 -8.25
CA THR A 189 7.25 11.38 -9.28
C THR A 189 6.02 11.41 -10.18
N ARG A 190 4.82 11.62 -9.63
CA ARG A 190 3.55 11.53 -10.38
C ARG A 190 3.12 12.85 -11.03
N GLU A 191 3.22 13.94 -10.27
CA GLU A 191 2.69 15.25 -10.68
C GLU A 191 3.77 16.13 -11.28
N CYS A 192 5.01 16.05 -10.78
CA CYS A 192 6.14 16.84 -11.31
C CYS A 192 6.94 16.08 -12.40
N ASN A 193 6.64 14.81 -12.65
CA ASN A 193 7.36 13.94 -13.59
C ASN A 193 8.89 13.87 -13.34
N LEU A 194 9.31 14.05 -12.09
CA LEU A 194 10.72 13.97 -11.70
C LEU A 194 11.12 12.50 -11.50
N THR A 195 12.27 12.13 -12.04
CA THR A 195 12.85 10.81 -11.85
C THR A 195 14.09 10.92 -10.98
N PHE A 196 14.07 10.26 -9.82
CA PHE A 196 15.20 10.25 -8.90
C PHE A 196 16.12 9.06 -9.21
N LYS A 197 17.41 9.33 -9.38
CA LYS A 197 18.45 8.31 -9.49
C LYS A 197 19.31 8.30 -8.24
N LYS A 198 19.81 7.13 -7.87
CA LYS A 198 20.81 7.02 -6.81
C LYS A 198 22.13 7.62 -7.31
N ALA A 199 22.65 8.60 -6.58
CA ALA A 199 23.97 9.14 -6.85
C ALA A 199 25.05 8.14 -6.42
N HIS A 200 25.92 7.74 -7.35
CA HIS A 200 27.13 6.98 -7.05
C HIS A 200 28.29 7.97 -6.98
N MET A 201 28.79 8.21 -5.77
CA MET A 201 29.95 9.07 -5.57
C MET A 201 31.21 8.27 -5.88
N HIS A 202 32.07 8.81 -6.74
CA HIS A 202 33.39 8.29 -6.99
C HIS A 202 34.44 9.23 -6.39
N SER A 203 35.61 8.71 -6.04
CA SER A 203 36.71 9.57 -5.61
C SER A 203 37.08 10.55 -6.71
N ILE A 204 37.40 11.80 -6.34
CA ILE A 204 37.83 12.82 -7.30
C ILE A 204 39.05 12.33 -8.07
N GLN A 205 39.96 11.61 -7.38
CA GLN A 205 41.12 10.97 -7.98
C GLN A 205 40.77 10.02 -9.12
N ARG A 206 39.62 9.33 -9.10
CA ARG A 206 39.21 8.45 -10.21
C ARG A 206 39.07 9.23 -11.51
N ASN A 207 38.62 10.49 -11.46
CA ASN A 207 38.42 11.36 -12.63
C ASN A 207 39.58 12.34 -12.83
N SER A 208 40.73 12.15 -12.15
CA SER A 208 41.92 12.94 -12.47
C SER A 208 42.43 12.58 -13.88
N PRO A 209 42.99 13.54 -14.63
CA PRO A 209 43.51 13.27 -15.97
C PRO A 209 44.52 12.12 -15.97
N ASP A 210 45.46 12.11 -15.03
CA ASP A 210 46.46 11.05 -14.85
C ASP A 210 45.84 9.65 -14.70
N ASN A 211 44.76 9.52 -13.91
CA ASN A 211 44.10 8.22 -13.70
C ASN A 211 43.13 7.84 -14.83
N ILE A 212 42.77 8.78 -15.69
CA ILE A 212 42.04 8.49 -16.95
C ILE A 212 43.04 7.97 -17.98
N GLU A 213 44.21 8.60 -18.13
CA GLU A 213 45.28 8.18 -19.04
C GLU A 213 45.78 6.77 -18.71
N ARG A 214 46.03 6.47 -17.42
CA ARG A 214 46.40 5.12 -16.95
C ARG A 214 45.39 3.99 -17.25
N ARG A 215 44.18 4.30 -17.72
CA ARG A 215 43.21 3.26 -18.14
C ARG A 215 43.40 2.82 -19.59
N TYR A 216 44.06 3.64 -20.39
CA TYR A 216 44.29 3.41 -21.81
C TYR A 216 45.70 2.88 -22.11
N GLU A 217 46.59 2.88 -21.11
CA GLU A 217 47.88 2.15 -21.10
C GLU A 217 47.66 0.67 -20.79
#